data_AF-A0AAN8Q550-F1
#
_entry.id   AF-A0AAN8Q550-F1
#
_cell.length_a   1.000
_cell.length_b   1.000
_cell.length_c   1.000
_cell.angle_alpha   90.00
_cell.angle_beta   90.00
_cell.angle_gamma   90.00
#
_symmetry.space_group_name_H-M   'P 1'
#
loop_
_entity.id
_entity.type
_entity.pdbx_description
1 polymer ?
#
loop_
_entity_poly.entity_id
_entity_poly.type
_entity_poly.pdbx_seq_one_letter_code
_entity_poly.pdbx_strand_id
1 'polypeptide(L)'
;MKRKWRNNRRNLQVPNLISILLVFYSVKIKNLREKEKLNLNEQIGDLLADDRNKEALIGDNSPKTATTGDNDVNVVDFGIGEVLDSLEQEYSIVDKVGNNINPKVASIVKQIFSSKLPDEKLLELLNKTTRPGNVDIYLQSVNAEILGSSMKGYTRSKDIKYQKLGELILKSSYTMMSLVGKLLETKKQLPVNKDLLTVELKLAMDCMSLLGHTVQTLNLSRRDSIKFDINPTYKPICNQSQNLDTGKSKFLFGDDICKKT
;
A
#
# COMPACT_ATOMS: atom_id res chain seq x y z
N MET A 1 28.86 49.98 -64.67
CA MET A 1 28.65 50.23 -63.22
C MET A 1 27.97 49.01 -62.59
N LYS A 2 28.39 48.67 -61.37
CA LYS A 2 27.80 47.77 -60.35
C LYS A 2 28.39 46.36 -60.20
N ARG A 3 28.87 46.16 -58.96
CA ARG A 3 29.77 45.14 -58.41
C ARG A 3 29.00 43.97 -57.80
N LYS A 4 29.66 42.80 -57.84
CA LYS A 4 29.54 41.62 -56.94
C LYS A 4 28.98 41.94 -55.54
N TRP A 5 28.03 41.13 -55.08
CA TRP A 5 27.95 40.68 -53.68
C TRP A 5 27.43 39.23 -53.63
N ARG A 6 28.34 38.27 -53.41
CA ARG A 6 28.01 36.91 -52.96
C ARG A 6 27.57 37.00 -51.50
N ASN A 7 26.31 36.68 -51.20
CA ASN A 7 25.88 36.51 -49.81
C ASN A 7 26.15 35.08 -49.35
N ASN A 8 27.29 34.92 -48.70
CA ASN A 8 27.67 33.75 -47.92
C ASN A 8 26.94 33.80 -46.56
N ARG A 9 25.70 33.31 -46.48
CA ARG A 9 25.06 33.03 -45.18
C ARG A 9 25.39 31.60 -44.79
N ARG A 10 26.50 31.44 -44.05
CA ARG A 10 26.68 30.28 -43.17
C ARG A 10 25.51 30.28 -42.19
N ASN A 11 24.61 29.32 -42.34
CA ASN A 11 23.59 29.01 -41.35
C ASN A 11 24.31 28.56 -40.07
N LEU A 12 24.60 29.52 -39.18
CA LEU A 12 24.96 29.21 -37.81
C LEU A 12 23.68 28.70 -37.15
N GLN A 13 23.54 27.37 -37.13
CA GLN A 13 22.43 26.68 -36.50
C GLN A 13 22.53 26.96 -35.01
N VAL A 14 21.78 27.96 -34.53
CA VAL A 14 21.71 28.28 -33.10
C VAL A 14 21.16 27.02 -32.43
N PRO A 15 21.94 26.34 -31.55
CA PRO A 15 21.45 25.14 -30.90
C PRO A 15 20.25 25.55 -30.06
N ASN A 16 19.11 24.91 -30.32
CA ASN A 16 17.88 25.11 -29.58
C ASN A 16 18.20 24.95 -28.08
N LEU A 17 17.94 25.99 -27.27
CA LEU A 17 18.25 26.01 -25.82
C LEU A 17 17.72 24.77 -25.10
N ILE A 18 16.63 24.19 -25.61
CA ILE A 18 16.03 22.93 -25.15
C ILE A 18 17.01 21.76 -25.29
N SER A 19 17.72 21.66 -26.42
CA SER A 19 18.72 20.59 -26.66
C SER A 19 19.92 20.70 -25.72
N ILE A 20 20.35 21.93 -25.43
CA ILE A 20 21.44 22.19 -24.48
C ILE A 20 21.02 21.79 -23.06
N LEU A 21 19.81 22.18 -22.64
CA LEU A 21 19.25 21.82 -21.33
C LEU A 21 19.08 20.31 -21.16
N LEU A 22 18.64 19.59 -22.20
CA LEU A 22 18.50 18.12 -22.16
C LEU A 22 19.85 17.41 -22.00
N VAL A 23 20.91 17.92 -22.63
CA VAL A 23 22.27 17.37 -22.46
C VAL A 23 22.75 17.60 -21.02
N PHE A 24 22.57 18.81 -20.47
CA PHE A 24 22.94 19.10 -19.09
C PHE A 24 22.16 18.25 -18.08
N TYR A 25 20.86 18.04 -18.30
CA TYR A 25 20.04 17.20 -17.44
C TYR A 25 20.48 15.73 -17.50
N SER A 26 20.80 15.24 -18.70
CA SER A 26 21.29 13.87 -18.90
C SER A 26 22.64 13.61 -18.24
N VAL A 27 23.57 14.58 -18.31
CA VAL A 27 24.87 14.51 -17.63
C VAL A 27 24.69 14.54 -16.10
N LYS A 28 23.79 15.38 -15.59
CA LYS A 28 23.52 15.45 -14.14
C LYS A 28 22.93 14.15 -13.60
N ILE A 29 22.01 13.52 -14.33
CA ILE A 29 21.43 12.22 -13.97
C ILE A 29 22.50 11.12 -13.99
N LYS A 30 23.38 11.09 -14.99
CA LYS A 30 24.51 10.13 -15.03
C LYS A 30 25.44 10.29 -13.83
N ASN A 31 25.81 11.52 -13.48
CA ASN A 31 26.67 11.79 -12.33
C ASN A 31 26.02 11.44 -10.99
N LEU A 32 24.71 11.63 -10.83
CA LEU A 32 23.98 11.21 -9.63
C LEU A 32 23.99 9.68 -9.48
N ARG A 33 23.78 8.95 -10.58
CA ARG A 33 23.80 7.49 -10.59
C ARG A 33 25.18 6.90 -10.29
N GLU A 34 26.25 7.50 -10.81
CA GLU A 34 27.62 7.06 -10.49
C GLU A 34 27.99 7.35 -9.02
N LYS A 35 27.51 8.45 -8.44
CA LYS A 35 27.66 8.72 -7.00
C LYS A 35 26.94 7.70 -6.13
N GLU A 36 25.73 7.28 -6.52
CA GLU A 36 24.99 6.22 -5.80
C GLU A 36 25.71 4.87 -5.86
N LYS A 37 26.28 4.50 -7.01
CA LYS A 37 27.09 3.26 -7.15
C LYS A 37 28.34 3.28 -6.29
N LEU A 38 29.05 4.41 -6.22
CA LEU A 38 30.25 4.54 -5.38
C LEU A 38 29.90 4.40 -3.89
N ASN A 39 28.79 5.01 -3.45
CA ASN A 39 28.30 4.88 -2.07
C ASN A 39 27.89 3.43 -1.72
N LEU A 40 27.25 2.71 -2.66
CA LEU A 40 26.95 1.29 -2.46
C LEU A 40 28.22 0.44 -2.36
N ASN A 41 29.23 0.71 -3.20
CA ASN A 41 30.48 -0.03 -3.16
C ASN A 41 31.29 0.23 -1.88
N GLU A 42 31.23 1.45 -1.34
CA GLU A 42 31.82 1.81 -0.05
C GLU A 42 31.12 1.07 1.10
N GLN A 43 29.78 1.07 1.12
CA GLN A 43 29.00 0.31 2.12
C GLN A 43 29.27 -1.21 2.05
N ILE A 44 29.44 -1.77 0.85
CA ILE A 44 29.79 -3.19 0.68
C ILE A 44 31.23 -3.45 1.16
N GLY A 45 32.16 -2.52 0.91
CA GLY A 45 33.55 -2.62 1.37
C GLY A 45 33.68 -2.66 2.89
N ASP A 46 32.88 -1.84 3.59
CA ASP A 46 32.86 -1.79 5.05
C ASP A 46 32.26 -3.07 5.66
N LEU A 47 31.16 -3.60 5.09
CA LEU A 47 30.56 -4.87 5.52
C LEU A 47 31.53 -6.06 5.38
N LEU A 48 32.33 -6.09 4.31
CA LEU A 48 33.34 -7.13 4.10
C LEU A 48 34.61 -6.92 4.95
N ALA A 49 34.86 -5.71 5.45
CA ALA A 49 35.96 -5.43 6.37
C ALA A 49 35.62 -5.89 7.81
N ASP A 50 34.36 -5.76 8.22
CA ASP A 50 33.87 -6.19 9.54
C ASP A 50 33.91 -7.72 9.73
N ASP A 51 33.72 -8.51 8.67
CA ASP A 51 33.81 -9.98 8.75
C ASP A 51 35.25 -10.48 8.86
N ARG A 52 36.23 -9.81 8.25
CA ARG A 52 37.66 -10.19 8.37
C ARG A 52 38.24 -9.96 9.77
N ASN A 53 37.65 -9.06 10.56
CA ASN A 53 38.15 -8.75 11.90
C ASN A 53 37.66 -9.75 12.98
N LYS A 54 36.74 -10.67 12.64
CA LYS A 54 36.26 -11.73 13.55
C LYS A 54 37.09 -13.02 13.50
N GLU A 55 37.93 -13.20 12.47
CA GLU A 55 38.77 -14.41 12.31
C GLU A 55 40.13 -14.36 13.05
N ALA A 56 40.46 -13.27 13.76
CA ALA A 56 41.78 -13.06 14.35
C ALA A 56 41.94 -13.42 15.84
N LEU A 57 41.00 -14.15 16.48
CA LEU A 57 41.04 -14.45 17.93
C LEU A 57 41.01 -15.94 18.32
N ILE A 58 41.49 -16.86 17.49
CA ILE A 58 41.73 -18.25 17.92
C ILE A 58 43.24 -18.53 17.90
N GLY A 59 43.90 -18.17 19.00
CA GLY A 59 45.29 -18.51 19.29
C GLY A 59 45.39 -19.80 20.11
N ASP A 60 46.18 -20.73 19.59
CA ASP A 60 46.68 -21.99 20.13
C ASP A 60 46.71 -22.17 21.65
N ASN A 61 46.28 -23.35 22.10
CA ASN A 61 47.07 -24.19 23.01
C ASN A 61 46.58 -25.65 22.97
N SER A 62 47.43 -26.52 22.42
CA SER A 62 47.35 -27.99 22.62
C SER A 62 48.35 -28.39 23.71
N PRO A 63 48.11 -29.46 24.48
CA PRO A 63 48.77 -30.72 24.11
C PRO A 63 47.94 -32.01 24.32
N LYS A 64 47.90 -32.80 23.24
CA LYS A 64 47.87 -34.27 23.06
C LYS A 64 47.75 -35.20 24.28
N THR A 65 46.82 -36.16 24.20
CA THR A 65 47.05 -37.62 24.35
C THR A 65 45.98 -38.44 23.62
N ALA A 66 46.39 -39.55 23.00
CA ALA A 66 45.63 -40.54 22.23
C ALA A 66 44.60 -41.33 23.11
N THR A 67 43.60 -42.09 22.64
CA THR A 67 43.55 -43.03 21.50
C THR A 67 42.11 -43.55 21.31
N THR A 68 41.79 -43.94 20.07
CA THR A 68 40.90 -45.05 19.64
C THR A 68 39.38 -44.84 19.58
N GLY A 69 38.83 -45.00 18.36
CA GLY A 69 37.50 -45.56 18.14
C GLY A 69 36.74 -44.93 16.98
N ASP A 70 36.94 -45.47 15.78
CA ASP A 70 36.21 -45.14 14.54
C ASP A 70 34.69 -45.08 14.74
N ASN A 71 34.07 -44.07 14.14
CA ASN A 71 32.95 -44.20 13.21
C ASN A 71 32.73 -42.85 12.52
N ASP A 72 33.37 -42.69 11.36
CA ASP A 72 33.02 -41.68 10.36
C ASP A 72 31.58 -41.92 9.90
N VAL A 73 30.62 -41.30 10.59
CA VAL A 73 29.37 -40.93 9.97
C VAL A 73 29.55 -39.50 9.52
N ASN A 74 29.94 -39.32 8.26
CA ASN A 74 29.68 -38.07 7.54
C ASN A 74 28.17 -37.88 7.53
N VAL A 75 27.62 -37.31 8.60
CA VAL A 75 26.25 -36.80 8.62
C VAL A 75 26.29 -35.61 7.68
N VAL A 76 25.89 -35.87 6.44
CA VAL A 76 25.49 -34.83 5.50
C VAL A 76 24.43 -34.03 6.25
N ASP A 77 24.75 -32.81 6.65
CA ASP A 77 23.81 -31.88 7.26
C ASP A 77 22.68 -31.67 6.26
N PHE A 78 21.60 -32.42 6.44
CA PHE A 78 20.57 -32.64 5.44
C PHE A 78 19.58 -31.48 5.46
N GLY A 79 20.06 -30.24 5.41
CA GLY A 79 19.21 -29.04 5.48
C GLY A 79 18.22 -29.07 6.65
N ILE A 80 18.52 -29.82 7.72
CA ILE A 80 17.56 -30.07 8.80
C ILE A 80 17.28 -28.75 9.52
N GLY A 81 18.28 -27.88 9.63
CA GLY A 81 18.11 -26.50 10.11
C GLY A 81 17.10 -25.71 9.27
N GLU A 82 17.23 -25.70 7.94
CA GLU A 82 16.32 -24.96 7.05
C GLU A 82 14.87 -25.50 7.10
N VAL A 83 14.72 -26.82 7.24
CA VAL A 83 13.42 -27.47 7.44
C VAL A 83 12.83 -27.10 8.80
N LEU A 84 13.62 -27.14 9.87
CA LEU A 84 13.17 -26.77 11.22
C LEU A 84 12.84 -25.28 11.33
N ASP A 85 13.61 -24.39 10.69
CA ASP A 85 13.35 -22.95 10.62
C ASP A 85 12.04 -22.66 9.86
N SER A 86 11.79 -23.39 8.78
CA SER A 86 10.54 -23.30 8.01
C SER A 86 9.34 -23.77 8.85
N LEU A 87 9.49 -24.86 9.60
CA LEU A 87 8.48 -25.35 10.55
C LEU A 87 8.27 -24.33 11.68
N GLU A 88 9.32 -23.81 12.29
CA GLU A 88 9.22 -22.79 13.33
C GLU A 88 8.48 -21.55 12.82
N GLN A 89 8.75 -21.12 11.59
CA GLN A 89 8.06 -19.99 10.96
C GLN A 89 6.60 -20.30 10.60
N GLU A 90 6.27 -21.54 10.25
CA GLU A 90 4.90 -21.99 9.96
C GLU A 90 4.05 -22.08 11.23
N TYR A 91 4.63 -22.57 12.33
CA TYR A 91 3.95 -22.76 13.62
C TYR A 91 4.14 -21.59 14.59
N SER A 92 4.87 -20.54 14.20
CA SER A 92 5.02 -19.34 15.01
C SER A 92 3.67 -18.66 15.21
N ILE A 93 3.29 -18.49 16.48
CA ILE A 93 2.14 -17.69 16.90
C ILE A 93 2.42 -16.19 16.88
N VAL A 94 3.66 -15.80 16.58
CA VAL A 94 4.07 -14.40 16.44
C VAL A 94 3.79 -13.95 15.02
N ASP A 95 3.14 -12.79 14.87
CA ASP A 95 2.87 -12.20 13.57
C ASP A 95 4.15 -12.06 12.73
N LYS A 96 4.07 -12.46 11.46
CA LYS A 96 5.19 -12.30 10.52
C LYS A 96 5.50 -10.81 10.35
N VAL A 97 6.73 -10.41 10.63
CA VAL A 97 7.21 -9.03 10.47
C VAL A 97 7.78 -8.87 9.05
N GLY A 98 7.31 -7.85 8.33
CA GLY A 98 7.81 -7.51 7.00
C GLY A 98 9.13 -6.74 7.01
N ASN A 99 9.64 -6.43 5.82
CA ASN A 99 10.86 -5.64 5.66
C ASN A 99 10.74 -4.22 6.24
N ASN A 100 11.85 -3.69 6.75
CA ASN A 100 11.92 -2.32 7.23
C ASN A 100 11.65 -1.32 6.10
N ILE A 101 10.76 -0.36 6.34
CA ILE A 101 10.55 0.80 5.47
C ILE A 101 11.52 1.93 5.85
N ASN A 102 11.60 2.97 5.02
CA ASN A 102 12.43 4.14 5.32
C ASN A 102 12.15 4.69 6.75
N PRO A 103 13.17 4.89 7.60
CA PRO A 103 12.97 5.26 9.02
C PRO A 103 12.17 6.53 9.23
N LYS A 104 12.32 7.52 8.34
CA LYS A 104 11.55 8.77 8.40
C LYS A 104 10.07 8.54 8.09
N VAL A 105 9.77 7.67 7.11
CA VAL A 105 8.39 7.25 6.81
C VAL A 105 7.79 6.49 7.99
N ALA A 106 8.53 5.55 8.58
CA ALA A 106 8.09 4.83 9.78
C ALA A 106 7.75 5.77 10.94
N SER A 107 8.60 6.77 11.19
CA SER A 107 8.36 7.80 12.21
C SER A 107 7.08 8.60 11.95
N ILE A 108 6.87 9.04 10.70
CA ILE A 108 5.66 9.77 10.30
C ILE A 108 4.42 8.89 10.50
N VAL A 109 4.45 7.64 10.03
CA VAL A 109 3.33 6.70 10.18
C VAL A 109 3.00 6.47 11.65
N LYS A 110 4.02 6.22 12.48
CA LYS A 110 3.84 6.07 13.93
C LYS A 110 3.14 7.28 14.54
N GLN A 111 3.57 8.50 14.18
CA GLN A 111 2.91 9.72 14.66
C GLN A 111 1.45 9.82 14.21
N ILE A 112 1.15 9.49 12.95
CA ILE A 112 -0.22 9.50 12.40
C ILE A 112 -1.13 8.57 13.20
N PHE A 113 -0.68 7.36 13.53
CA PHE A 113 -1.51 6.36 14.23
C PHE A 113 -1.54 6.55 15.75
N SER A 114 -0.55 7.23 16.34
CA SER A 114 -0.49 7.46 17.79
C SER A 114 -1.04 8.81 18.24
N SER A 115 -1.41 9.72 17.32
CA SER A 115 -1.92 11.04 17.66
C SER A 115 -3.32 11.30 17.09
N LYS A 116 -4.16 12.05 17.82
CA LYS A 116 -5.45 12.50 17.29
C LYS A 116 -5.19 13.56 16.21
N LEU A 117 -5.70 13.32 15.00
CA LEU A 117 -5.71 14.33 13.96
C LEU A 117 -6.62 15.51 14.38
N PRO A 118 -6.16 16.77 14.29
CA PRO A 118 -7.00 17.94 14.56
C PRO A 118 -8.25 17.94 13.66
N ASP A 119 -9.40 18.31 14.22
CA ASP A 119 -10.69 18.21 13.53
C ASP A 119 -10.72 19.07 12.25
N GLU A 120 -10.06 20.23 12.24
CA GLU A 120 -9.89 21.10 11.07
C GLU A 120 -9.13 20.40 9.93
N LYS A 121 -8.02 19.72 10.26
CA LYS A 121 -7.21 18.98 9.28
C LYS A 121 -7.96 17.77 8.75
N LEU A 122 -8.74 17.10 9.60
CA LEU A 122 -9.60 16.01 9.18
C LEU A 122 -10.64 16.51 8.17
N LEU A 123 -11.29 17.63 8.46
CA LEU A 123 -12.29 18.23 7.58
C LEU A 123 -11.67 18.69 6.24
N GLU A 124 -10.47 19.27 6.28
CA GLU A 124 -9.70 19.60 5.07
C GLU A 124 -9.43 18.34 4.22
N LEU A 125 -8.98 17.25 4.84
CA LEU A 125 -8.70 15.99 4.15
C LEU A 125 -9.96 15.38 3.52
N LEU A 126 -11.08 15.40 4.26
CA LEU A 126 -12.38 14.91 3.79
C LEU A 126 -12.89 15.72 2.60
N ASN A 127 -12.73 17.04 2.62
CA ASN A 127 -13.18 17.94 1.55
C ASN A 127 -12.30 17.85 0.31
N LYS A 128 -10.98 17.73 0.49
CA LYS A 128 -10.02 17.54 -0.61
C LYS A 128 -10.24 16.23 -1.35
N THR A 129 -10.72 15.21 -0.65
CA THR A 129 -10.89 13.88 -1.19
C THR A 129 -12.23 13.74 -1.90
N THR A 130 -12.20 13.77 -3.23
CA THR A 130 -13.38 13.65 -4.08
C THR A 130 -13.51 12.25 -4.68
N ARG A 131 -14.74 11.83 -4.94
CA ARG A 131 -15.02 10.56 -5.62
C ARG A 131 -14.59 10.66 -7.09
N PRO A 132 -13.84 9.68 -7.63
CA PRO A 132 -13.58 9.60 -9.06
C PRO A 132 -14.88 9.48 -9.86
N GLY A 133 -15.02 10.25 -10.94
CA GLY A 133 -16.28 10.36 -11.69
C GLY A 133 -16.73 9.07 -12.37
N ASN A 134 -15.82 8.13 -12.62
CA ASN A 134 -16.08 6.83 -13.25
C ASN A 134 -16.28 5.69 -12.24
N VAL A 135 -16.39 5.99 -10.93
CA VAL A 135 -16.53 4.98 -9.88
C VAL A 135 -17.83 5.17 -9.12
N ASP A 136 -18.73 4.20 -9.25
CA ASP A 136 -20.04 4.17 -8.58
C ASP A 136 -20.02 3.38 -7.27
N ILE A 137 -19.10 3.76 -6.38
CA ILE A 137 -19.03 3.23 -5.01
C ILE A 137 -19.43 4.36 -4.05
N TYR A 138 -20.49 4.11 -3.30
CA TYR A 138 -21.12 5.09 -2.39
C TYR A 138 -21.12 4.57 -0.96
N LEU A 139 -21.20 5.51 -0.01
CA LEU A 139 -21.53 5.16 1.37
C LEU A 139 -23.01 4.78 1.41
N GLN A 140 -23.30 3.55 1.83
CA GLN A 140 -24.69 3.07 1.86
C GLN A 140 -25.47 3.71 3.01
N SER A 141 -26.58 4.40 2.71
CA SER A 141 -27.49 4.96 3.71
C SER A 141 -28.56 3.93 4.09
N VAL A 142 -29.11 4.03 5.30
CA VAL A 142 -30.29 3.21 5.65
C VAL A 142 -31.50 3.71 4.85
N ASN A 143 -32.29 2.79 4.30
CA ASN A 143 -33.53 3.10 3.58
C ASN A 143 -34.48 3.95 4.45
N ALA A 144 -35.12 4.95 3.85
CA ALA A 144 -35.97 5.91 4.55
C ALA A 144 -37.16 5.23 5.23
N GLU A 145 -37.71 4.19 4.60
CA GLU A 145 -38.82 3.40 5.09
C GLU A 145 -38.45 2.65 6.38
N ILE A 146 -37.23 2.12 6.46
CA ILE A 146 -36.70 1.45 7.65
C ILE A 146 -36.39 2.46 8.76
N LEU A 147 -35.89 3.65 8.41
CA LEU A 147 -35.67 4.74 9.36
C LEU A 147 -36.97 5.25 9.98
N GLY A 148 -38.04 5.33 9.18
CA GLY A 148 -39.37 5.78 9.58
C GLY A 148 -40.16 4.72 10.36
N SER A 149 -39.88 3.44 10.17
CA SER A 149 -40.65 2.33 10.74
C SER A 149 -40.22 1.87 12.14
N SER A 150 -39.91 2.80 13.05
CA SER A 150 -39.67 2.52 14.49
C SER A 150 -38.27 2.03 14.91
N MET A 151 -37.21 2.38 14.18
CA MET A 151 -35.83 2.17 14.68
C MET A 151 -35.59 2.99 15.95
N LYS A 152 -35.16 2.36 17.07
CA LYS A 152 -34.93 3.10 18.32
C LYS A 152 -33.75 4.07 18.17
N GLY A 153 -33.79 5.14 18.97
CA GLY A 153 -32.77 6.19 18.97
C GLY A 153 -31.35 5.68 19.22
N TYR A 154 -31.19 4.64 20.05
CA TYR A 154 -29.89 4.00 20.29
C TYR A 154 -29.31 3.37 19.02
N THR A 155 -30.10 2.53 18.34
CA THR A 155 -29.70 1.84 17.10
C THR A 155 -29.39 2.85 16.00
N ARG A 156 -30.22 3.89 15.87
CA ARG A 156 -29.96 5.00 14.93
C ARG A 156 -28.65 5.72 15.23
N SER A 157 -28.39 6.04 16.49
CA SER A 157 -27.15 6.72 16.92
C SER A 157 -25.91 5.85 16.67
N LYS A 158 -26.03 4.54 16.87
CA LYS A 158 -24.97 3.57 16.58
C LYS A 158 -24.71 3.48 15.08
N ASP A 159 -25.76 3.43 14.25
CA ASP A 159 -25.62 3.45 12.79
C ASP A 159 -24.93 4.72 12.29
N ILE A 160 -25.27 5.90 12.83
CA ILE A 160 -24.59 7.16 12.50
C ILE A 160 -23.09 7.08 12.77
N LYS A 161 -22.66 6.43 13.87
CA LYS A 161 -21.23 6.22 14.14
C LYS A 161 -20.58 5.31 13.10
N TYR A 162 -21.27 4.24 12.68
CA TYR A 162 -20.77 3.38 11.60
C TYR A 162 -20.73 4.10 10.25
N GLN A 163 -21.71 4.97 9.94
CA GLN A 163 -21.69 5.77 8.73
C GLN A 163 -20.47 6.70 8.69
N LYS A 164 -20.14 7.38 9.81
CA LYS A 164 -18.93 8.20 9.91
C LYS A 164 -17.65 7.38 9.70
N LEU A 165 -17.59 6.17 10.25
CA LEU A 165 -16.46 5.26 10.01
C LEU A 165 -16.37 4.83 8.53
N GLY A 166 -17.51 4.47 7.95
CA GLY A 166 -17.60 4.09 6.54
C GLY A 166 -17.22 5.23 5.60
N GLU A 167 -17.57 6.47 5.94
CA GLU A 167 -17.15 7.66 5.20
C GLU A 167 -15.62 7.79 5.16
N LEU A 168 -14.96 7.61 6.30
CA LEU A 168 -13.49 7.65 6.38
C LEU A 168 -12.84 6.57 5.52
N ILE A 169 -13.35 5.33 5.58
CA ILE A 169 -12.85 4.20 4.78
C ILE A 169 -13.08 4.44 3.28
N LEU A 170 -14.23 5.00 2.92
CA LEU A 170 -14.54 5.27 1.52
C LEU A 170 -13.69 6.41 0.96
N LYS A 171 -13.45 7.47 1.76
CA LYS A 171 -12.56 8.57 1.42
C LYS A 171 -11.11 8.10 1.28
N SER A 172 -10.61 7.26 2.18
CA SER A 172 -9.27 6.68 2.02
C SER A 172 -9.17 5.85 0.73
N SER A 173 -10.22 5.11 0.38
CA SER A 173 -10.31 4.37 -0.89
C SER A 173 -10.22 5.30 -2.11
N TYR A 174 -10.91 6.44 -2.12
CA TYR A 174 -10.82 7.41 -3.22
C TYR A 174 -9.41 8.01 -3.36
N THR A 175 -8.74 8.26 -2.23
CA THR A 175 -7.35 8.72 -2.22
C THR A 175 -6.42 7.67 -2.84
N MET A 176 -6.63 6.39 -2.50
CA MET A 176 -5.87 5.28 -3.07
C MET A 176 -6.13 5.11 -4.57
N MET A 177 -7.39 5.21 -5.03
CA MET A 177 -7.70 5.23 -6.48
C MET A 177 -6.99 6.37 -7.20
N SER A 178 -6.94 7.56 -6.58
CA SER A 178 -6.22 8.72 -7.13
C SER A 178 -4.71 8.49 -7.17
N LEU A 179 -4.15 7.81 -6.18
CA LEU A 179 -2.74 7.41 -6.16
C LEU A 179 -2.43 6.46 -7.33
N VAL A 180 -3.26 5.43 -7.53
CA VAL A 180 -3.14 4.49 -8.67
C VAL A 180 -3.17 5.24 -10.01
N GLY A 181 -4.11 6.19 -10.18
CA GLY A 181 -4.17 7.04 -11.36
C GLY A 181 -2.87 7.82 -11.60
N LYS A 182 -2.32 8.45 -10.55
CA LYS A 182 -1.06 9.20 -10.62
C LYS A 182 0.16 8.33 -10.92
N LEU A 183 0.22 7.11 -10.37
CA LEU A 183 1.29 6.16 -10.67
C LEU A 183 1.29 5.78 -12.16
N LEU A 184 0.10 5.56 -12.75
CA LEU A 184 -0.06 5.28 -14.18
C LEU A 184 0.34 6.47 -15.06
N GLU A 185 0.02 7.70 -14.64
CA GLU A 185 0.39 8.93 -15.37
C GLU A 185 1.90 9.21 -15.32
N THR A 186 2.51 9.06 -14.15
CA THR A 186 3.96 9.29 -13.95
C THR A 186 4.79 8.39 -14.88
N LYS A 187 4.31 7.17 -15.12
CA LYS A 187 4.94 6.22 -16.06
C LYS A 187 4.86 6.64 -17.52
N LYS A 188 3.87 7.45 -17.93
CA LYS A 188 3.84 8.00 -19.30
C LYS A 188 4.98 8.98 -19.54
N GLN A 189 5.53 9.57 -18.48
CA GLN A 189 6.52 10.63 -18.54
C GLN A 189 7.96 10.13 -18.28
N LEU A 190 8.13 8.97 -17.64
CA LEU A 190 9.42 8.43 -17.25
C LEU A 190 9.60 6.99 -17.75
N PRO A 191 10.82 6.61 -18.23
CA PRO A 191 11.12 5.21 -18.56
C PRO A 191 11.26 4.39 -17.27
N VAL A 192 10.14 3.91 -16.74
CA VAL A 192 10.08 3.05 -15.54
C VAL A 192 10.08 1.58 -15.96
N ASN A 193 10.78 0.73 -15.21
CA ASN A 193 10.74 -0.72 -15.38
C ASN A 193 9.29 -1.23 -15.21
N LYS A 194 8.79 -1.99 -16.19
CA LYS A 194 7.43 -2.55 -16.18
C LYS A 194 7.19 -3.47 -14.98
N ASP A 195 8.20 -4.21 -14.55
CA ASP A 195 8.06 -5.19 -13.46
C ASP A 195 7.90 -4.49 -12.11
N LEU A 196 8.70 -3.45 -11.87
CA LEU A 196 8.60 -2.60 -10.66
C LEU A 196 7.22 -1.96 -10.54
N LEU A 197 6.70 -1.38 -11.63
CA LEU A 197 5.37 -0.79 -11.63
C LEU A 197 4.28 -1.83 -11.35
N THR A 198 4.44 -3.05 -11.88
CA THR A 198 3.46 -4.12 -11.65
C THR A 198 3.38 -4.47 -10.17
N VAL A 199 4.52 -4.50 -9.47
CA VAL A 199 4.56 -4.71 -8.01
C VAL A 199 3.89 -3.54 -7.27
N GLU A 200 4.23 -2.30 -7.59
CA GLU A 200 3.65 -1.11 -6.94
C GLU A 200 2.13 -1.01 -7.12
N LEU A 201 1.64 -1.24 -8.35
CA LEU A 201 0.22 -1.27 -8.65
C LEU A 201 -0.47 -2.43 -7.93
N LYS A 202 0.16 -3.60 -7.87
CA LYS A 202 -0.40 -4.75 -7.14
C LYS A 202 -0.57 -4.42 -5.66
N LEU A 203 0.42 -3.82 -5.01
CA LEU A 203 0.31 -3.39 -3.61
C LEU A 203 -0.84 -2.40 -3.37
N ALA A 204 -1.01 -1.43 -4.28
CA ALA A 204 -2.11 -0.48 -4.19
C ALA A 204 -3.48 -1.17 -4.39
N MET A 205 -3.57 -2.13 -5.31
CA MET A 205 -4.77 -2.92 -5.55
C MET A 205 -5.08 -3.91 -4.42
N ASP A 206 -4.07 -4.49 -3.77
CA ASP A 206 -4.22 -5.33 -2.58
C ASP A 206 -4.79 -4.49 -1.42
N CYS A 207 -4.26 -3.29 -1.20
CA CYS A 207 -4.81 -2.35 -0.22
C CYS A 207 -6.27 -1.98 -0.54
N MET A 208 -6.59 -1.70 -1.80
CA MET A 208 -7.97 -1.45 -2.25
C MET A 208 -8.90 -2.64 -2.00
N SER A 209 -8.41 -3.86 -2.18
CA SER A 209 -9.17 -5.08 -1.92
C SER A 209 -9.49 -5.24 -0.43
N LEU A 210 -8.52 -4.96 0.44
CA LEU A 210 -8.72 -4.93 1.90
C LEU A 210 -9.73 -3.86 2.33
N LEU A 211 -9.65 -2.65 1.75
CA LEU A 211 -10.62 -1.58 2.01
C LEU A 211 -12.03 -1.98 1.54
N GLY A 212 -12.14 -2.58 0.35
CA GLY A 212 -13.40 -3.08 -0.18
C GLY A 212 -14.04 -4.13 0.73
N HIS A 213 -13.26 -5.12 1.19
CA HIS A 213 -13.73 -6.11 2.15
C HIS A 213 -14.13 -5.47 3.48
N THR A 214 -13.37 -4.51 3.98
CA THR A 214 -13.70 -3.77 5.21
C THR A 214 -15.05 -3.07 5.10
N VAL A 215 -15.36 -2.42 3.97
CA VAL A 215 -16.66 -1.78 3.73
C VAL A 215 -17.78 -2.82 3.74
N GLN A 216 -17.58 -3.97 3.10
CA GLN A 216 -18.56 -5.05 3.10
C GLN A 216 -18.85 -5.56 4.52
N THR A 217 -17.81 -5.86 5.30
CA THR A 217 -17.95 -6.30 6.70
C THR A 217 -18.63 -5.23 7.57
N LEU A 218 -18.30 -3.96 7.37
CA LEU A 218 -18.95 -2.85 8.08
C LEU A 218 -20.46 -2.82 7.78
N ASN A 219 -20.85 -2.94 6.51
CA ASN A 219 -22.26 -2.93 6.12
C ASN A 219 -23.02 -4.15 6.64
N LEU A 220 -22.38 -5.31 6.75
CA LEU A 220 -22.94 -6.49 7.43
C LEU A 220 -23.17 -6.22 8.92
N SER A 221 -22.16 -5.70 9.63
CA SER A 221 -22.27 -5.35 11.05
C SER A 221 -23.38 -4.33 11.32
N ARG A 222 -23.56 -3.35 10.41
CA ARG A 222 -24.68 -2.40 10.46
C ARG A 222 -26.03 -3.10 10.34
N ARG A 223 -26.18 -4.00 9.36
CA ARG A 223 -27.41 -4.78 9.15
C ARG A 223 -27.75 -5.65 10.37
N ASP A 224 -26.76 -6.33 10.94
CA ASP A 224 -26.94 -7.14 12.16
C ASP A 224 -27.36 -6.30 13.36
N SER A 225 -26.74 -5.12 13.52
CA SER A 225 -27.09 -4.22 14.60
C SER A 225 -28.52 -3.66 14.46
N ILE A 226 -28.99 -3.49 13.22
CA ILE A 226 -30.33 -2.98 12.93
C ILE A 226 -31.40 -4.08 13.09
N LYS A 227 -31.09 -5.33 12.73
CA LYS A 227 -32.00 -6.48 12.70
C LYS A 227 -32.88 -6.67 13.95
N PHE A 228 -32.32 -6.43 15.14
CA PHE A 228 -33.03 -6.66 16.40
C PHE A 228 -34.06 -5.57 16.73
N ASP A 229 -33.99 -4.43 16.05
CA ASP A 229 -34.62 -3.19 16.50
C ASP A 229 -35.45 -2.49 15.40
N ILE A 230 -35.80 -3.26 14.38
CA ILE A 230 -36.69 -2.84 13.28
C ILE A 230 -38.03 -3.55 13.34
N ASN A 231 -39.00 -3.01 12.60
CA ASN A 231 -40.27 -3.67 12.39
C ASN A 231 -40.06 -5.11 11.89
N PRO A 232 -40.75 -6.12 12.48
CA PRO A 232 -40.65 -7.53 12.09
C PRO A 232 -40.74 -7.79 10.59
N THR A 233 -41.54 -7.01 9.84
CA THR A 233 -41.68 -7.13 8.38
C THR A 233 -40.35 -6.94 7.64
N TYR A 234 -39.42 -6.15 8.17
CA TYR A 234 -38.11 -5.90 7.59
C TYR A 234 -37.00 -6.81 8.14
N LYS A 235 -37.28 -7.72 9.08
CA LYS A 235 -36.25 -8.64 9.61
C LYS A 235 -35.62 -9.57 8.56
N PRO A 236 -36.37 -10.11 7.57
CA PRO A 236 -35.78 -10.99 6.55
C PRO A 236 -34.66 -10.30 5.76
N ILE A 237 -34.85 -9.04 5.36
CA ILE A 237 -33.87 -8.30 4.53
C ILE A 237 -32.56 -7.94 5.23
N CYS A 238 -32.49 -8.13 6.56
CA CYS A 238 -31.25 -8.04 7.32
C CYS A 238 -30.37 -9.29 7.18
N ASN A 239 -30.94 -10.45 6.82
CA ASN A 239 -30.16 -11.67 6.66
C ASN A 239 -29.33 -11.59 5.38
N GLN A 240 -28.05 -11.93 5.48
CA GLN A 240 -27.13 -11.88 4.34
C GLN A 240 -27.55 -12.79 3.18
N SER A 241 -28.19 -13.93 3.47
CA SER A 241 -28.73 -14.83 2.43
C SER A 241 -29.89 -14.23 1.63
N GLN A 242 -30.58 -13.23 2.18
CA GLN A 242 -31.75 -12.60 1.57
C GLN A 242 -31.44 -11.20 1.01
N ASN A 243 -30.27 -10.65 1.37
CA ASN A 243 -29.80 -9.37 0.87
C ASN A 243 -28.85 -9.56 -0.32
N LEU A 244 -29.43 -9.61 -1.53
CA LEU A 244 -28.69 -9.77 -2.79
C LEU A 244 -27.94 -8.50 -3.24
N ASP A 245 -28.01 -7.39 -2.49
CA ASP A 245 -27.29 -6.18 -2.87
C ASP A 245 -25.80 -6.32 -2.55
N THR A 246 -25.00 -6.46 -3.60
CA THR A 246 -23.54 -6.62 -3.57
C THR A 246 -22.79 -5.29 -3.43
N GLY A 247 -23.45 -4.24 -2.91
CA GLY A 247 -22.87 -2.92 -2.70
C GLY A 247 -22.94 -1.99 -3.93
N LYS A 248 -23.85 -2.29 -4.87
CA LYS A 248 -24.13 -1.40 -6.02
C LYS A 248 -25.16 -0.33 -5.65
N SER A 249 -26.08 -0.66 -4.73
CA SER A 249 -27.09 0.30 -4.29
C SER A 249 -26.47 1.35 -3.36
N LYS A 250 -27.04 2.56 -3.43
CA LYS A 250 -26.77 3.65 -2.46
C LYS A 250 -27.42 3.36 -1.09
N PHE A 251 -28.26 2.34 -1.00
CA PHE A 251 -28.99 1.98 0.20
C PHE A 251 -28.51 0.66 0.79
N LEU A 252 -28.45 0.60 2.12
CA LEU A 252 -27.93 -0.53 2.89
C LEU A 252 -28.76 -1.80 2.71
N PHE A 253 -30.06 -1.68 2.40
CA PHE A 253 -30.93 -2.83 2.14
C PHE A 253 -31.28 -3.00 0.66
N GLY A 254 -30.62 -2.23 -0.21
CA GLY A 254 -30.88 -2.17 -1.65
C GLY A 254 -32.05 -1.25 -2.01
N ASP A 255 -32.28 -1.09 -3.31
CA ASP A 255 -33.26 -0.12 -3.84
C ASP A 255 -34.72 -0.60 -3.70
N ASP A 256 -34.95 -1.91 -3.86
CA ASP A 256 -36.30 -2.50 -3.82
C ASP A 256 -36.56 -3.24 -2.50
N ILE A 257 -36.85 -2.51 -1.42
CA ILE A 257 -37.17 -3.16 -0.13
C ILE A 257 -38.56 -3.82 -0.11
N CYS A 258 -39.57 -3.24 -0.76
CA CYS A 258 -40.95 -3.73 -0.73
C CYS A 258 -41.14 -5.07 -1.46
N LYS A 259 -40.21 -5.45 -2.35
CA LYS A 259 -40.22 -6.75 -3.03
C LYS A 259 -39.51 -7.85 -2.23
N LYS A 260 -38.78 -7.47 -1.17
CA LYS A 260 -37.91 -8.35 -0.38
C LYS A 260 -38.43 -8.59 1.04
N THR A 261 -39.42 -7.80 1.47
CA THR A 261 -40.23 -7.96 2.68
C THR A 261 -41.43 -8.85 2.43
#